data_AF-A0A645B7A5-F1
#
_entry.id   AF-A0A645B7A5-F1
#
_cell.length_a   1.000
_cell.length_b   1.000
_cell.length_c   1.000
_cell.angle_alpha   90.00
_cell.angle_beta   90.00
_cell.angle_gamma   90.00
#
_symmetry.space_group_name_H-M   'P 1'
#
loop_
_entity.id
_entity.type
_entity.pdbx_description
1 polymer ?
#
loop_
_entity_poly.entity_id
_entity_poly.type
_entity_poly.pdbx_seq_one_letter_code
_entity_poly.pdbx_strand_id
1 'polypeptide(L)'
;MARQFFECVDFGSDIGVRALIGRPYIWRGATVGIRRRAPHFGEDNADVLSQLLKLPPEKILALRESQVVSDTPLNPPKLRPIDIDALVARGTIRSHDKRYREASSEFRSNTLVKEITS
;
A
#
# COMPACT_ATOMS: atom_id res chain seq x y z
N MET A 1 6.75 7.64 26.69
CA MET A 1 6.64 6.51 25.74
C MET A 1 5.77 6.96 24.58
N ALA A 2 6.31 7.08 23.36
CA ALA A 2 5.53 7.50 22.20
C ALA A 2 4.51 6.41 21.86
N ARG A 3 3.26 6.82 21.65
CA ARG A 3 2.17 5.98 21.10
C ARG A 3 2.73 5.42 19.79
N GLN A 4 2.77 4.09 19.60
CA GLN A 4 3.22 3.41 18.37
C GLN A 4 2.26 3.76 17.21
N PHE A 5 2.28 5.03 16.82
CA PHE A 5 1.31 5.67 15.96
C PHE A 5 1.61 5.41 14.49
N PHE A 6 2.87 5.08 14.18
CA PHE A 6 3.31 4.72 12.85
C PHE A 6 3.69 3.24 12.80
N GLU A 7 3.27 2.58 11.73
CA GLU A 7 3.64 1.21 11.38
C GLU A 7 4.35 1.24 10.03
N CYS A 8 5.53 0.64 9.95
CA CYS A 8 6.29 0.54 8.70
C CYS A 8 5.77 -0.64 7.89
N VAL A 9 5.36 -0.38 6.65
CA VAL A 9 4.81 -1.39 5.75
C VAL A 9 5.61 -1.40 4.46
N ASP A 10 6.12 -2.58 4.09
CA ASP A 10 6.80 -2.78 2.81
C ASP A 10 5.79 -3.01 1.70
N PHE A 11 5.84 -2.17 0.66
CA PHE A 11 4.97 -2.28 -0.51
C PHE A 11 5.56 -3.13 -1.64
N GLY A 12 6.78 -3.66 -1.50
CA GLY A 12 7.39 -4.65 -2.42
C GLY A 12 7.63 -4.18 -3.86
N SER A 13 7.45 -2.88 -4.14
CA SER A 13 7.63 -2.24 -5.45
C SER A 13 8.49 -0.97 -5.31
N ASP A 14 8.65 -0.18 -6.37
CA ASP A 14 9.40 1.10 -6.36
C ASP A 14 8.93 2.08 -5.26
N ILE A 15 7.74 1.87 -4.71
CA ILE A 15 7.16 2.61 -3.59
C ILE A 15 7.97 2.43 -2.29
N GLY A 16 8.58 1.26 -2.09
CA GLY A 16 9.38 0.91 -0.91
C GLY A 16 8.59 0.80 0.40
N VAL A 17 9.30 0.90 1.52
CA VAL A 17 8.71 0.90 2.86
C VAL A 17 8.11 2.26 3.17
N ARG A 18 6.88 2.30 3.68
CA ARG A 18 6.24 3.53 4.13
C ARG A 18 5.81 3.44 5.59
N ALA A 19 6.07 4.50 6.34
CA ALA A 19 5.45 4.72 7.64
C ALA A 19 3.99 5.13 7.40
N LEU A 20 3.07 4.24 7.75
CA LEU A 20 1.65 4.48 7.71
C LEU A 20 1.16 4.83 9.10
N ILE A 21 0.16 5.71 9.19
CA ILE A 21 -0.54 5.92 10.44
C ILE A 21 -1.26 4.62 10.77
N GLY A 22 -0.86 4.00 11.89
CA GLY A 22 -1.43 2.78 12.40
C GLY A 22 -2.78 3.05 13.05
N ARG A 23 -2.88 2.81 14.36
CA ARG A 23 -4.16 2.91 15.08
C ARG A 23 -4.20 4.17 15.94
N PRO A 24 -5.23 5.03 15.79
CA PRO A 24 -5.41 6.17 16.68
C PRO A 24 -5.81 5.77 18.12
N TYR A 25 -6.22 4.51 18.33
CA TYR A 25 -6.68 3.98 19.62
C TYR A 25 -5.99 2.64 19.97
N ILE A 26 -5.92 2.36 21.28
CA ILE A 26 -5.39 1.10 21.82
C ILE A 26 -6.54 0.13 22.04
N TRP A 27 -6.40 -1.08 21.50
CA TRP A 27 -7.36 -2.16 21.66
C TRP A 27 -6.94 -3.06 22.84
N ARG A 28 -7.88 -3.38 23.74
CA ARG A 28 -7.65 -4.35 24.83
C ARG A 28 -8.24 -5.70 24.45
N GLY A 29 -7.48 -6.78 24.64
CA GLY A 29 -7.93 -8.15 24.34
C GLY A 29 -7.83 -8.56 22.88
N ALA A 30 -7.31 -7.71 21.99
CA ALA A 30 -7.07 -8.04 20.59
C ALA A 30 -5.81 -7.36 20.06
N THR A 31 -4.98 -8.14 19.35
CA THR A 31 -3.85 -7.60 18.59
C THR A 31 -4.35 -7.16 17.22
N VAL A 32 -4.59 -5.86 17.10
CA VAL A 32 -4.94 -5.19 15.83
C VAL A 32 -3.67 -4.54 15.29
N GLY A 33 -3.43 -4.60 13.98
CA GLY A 33 -2.26 -3.99 13.32
C GLY A 33 -2.35 -4.13 11.80
N ILE A 34 -1.49 -3.43 11.06
CA ILE A 34 -1.43 -3.56 9.61
C ILE A 34 -0.82 -4.92 9.27
N ARG A 35 -1.59 -5.78 8.60
CA ARG A 35 -1.18 -7.16 8.31
C ARG A 35 -0.33 -7.31 7.06
N ARG A 36 -0.60 -6.48 6.05
CA ARG A 36 0.10 -6.45 4.76
C ARG A 36 -0.14 -5.10 4.08
N ARG A 37 0.65 -4.82 3.04
CA ARG A 37 0.38 -3.72 2.11
C ARG A 37 -1.03 -3.81 1.54
N ALA A 38 -1.55 -2.68 1.09
CA ALA A 38 -2.80 -2.67 0.33
C ALA A 38 -2.69 -3.60 -0.89
N PRO A 39 -3.72 -4.40 -1.20
CA PRO A 39 -3.70 -5.30 -2.35
C PRO A 39 -3.56 -4.52 -3.66
N HIS A 40 -2.90 -5.13 -4.64
CA HIS A 40 -3.03 -4.66 -6.03
C HIS A 40 -4.46 -4.88 -6.55
N PHE A 41 -4.81 -4.19 -7.62
CA PHE A 41 -6.08 -4.39 -8.30
C PHE A 41 -6.23 -5.87 -8.68
N GLY A 42 -7.30 -6.51 -8.22
CA GLY A 42 -7.58 -7.92 -8.50
C GLY A 42 -6.61 -8.94 -7.87
N GLU A 43 -5.70 -8.53 -6.96
CA GLU A 43 -4.67 -9.43 -6.36
C GLU A 43 -5.28 -10.73 -5.80
N ASP A 44 -6.42 -10.60 -5.12
CA ASP A 44 -7.06 -11.71 -4.41
C ASP A 44 -8.19 -12.39 -5.22
N ASN A 45 -8.42 -12.02 -6.49
CA ASN A 45 -9.54 -12.53 -7.28
C ASN A 45 -9.50 -14.05 -7.45
N ALA A 46 -8.33 -14.61 -7.77
CA ALA A 46 -8.16 -16.05 -7.95
C ALA A 46 -8.50 -16.82 -6.67
N ASP A 47 -8.00 -16.36 -5.53
CA ASP A 47 -8.24 -16.98 -4.22
C ASP A 47 -9.71 -16.85 -3.82
N VAL A 48 -10.33 -15.69 -4.00
CA VAL A 48 -11.75 -15.51 -3.69
C VAL A 48 -12.64 -16.41 -4.56
N LEU A 49 -12.42 -16.44 -5.88
CA LEU A 49 -13.27 -17.20 -6.78
C LEU A 49 -13.09 -18.71 -6.63
N SER A 50 -11.84 -19.17 -6.49
CA SER A 50 -11.54 -20.61 -6.43
C SER A 50 -11.58 -21.18 -5.01
N GLN A 51 -11.01 -20.49 -4.02
CA GLN A 51 -10.87 -21.00 -2.66
C GLN A 51 -12.07 -20.65 -1.78
N LEU A 52 -12.57 -19.42 -1.86
CA LEU A 52 -13.70 -18.99 -1.02
C LEU A 52 -15.04 -19.39 -1.61
N LEU A 53 -15.26 -19.12 -2.90
CA LEU A 53 -16.53 -19.38 -3.58
C LEU A 53 -16.61 -20.76 -4.26
N LYS A 54 -15.50 -21.50 -4.32
CA LYS A 54 -15.41 -22.84 -4.92
C LYS A 54 -15.96 -22.91 -6.34
N LEU A 55 -15.76 -21.85 -7.14
CA LEU A 55 -16.15 -21.85 -8.54
C LEU A 55 -15.21 -22.75 -9.35
N PRO A 56 -15.75 -23.52 -10.30
CA PRO A 56 -14.93 -24.37 -11.14
C PRO A 56 -14.19 -23.52 -12.20
N PRO A 57 -13.01 -23.97 -12.69
CA PRO A 57 -12.12 -23.16 -13.54
C PRO A 57 -12.79 -22.60 -14.79
N GLU A 58 -13.70 -23.35 -15.41
CA GLU A 58 -14.43 -22.94 -16.61
C GLU A 58 -15.35 -21.74 -16.34
N LYS A 59 -15.97 -21.65 -15.16
CA LYS A 59 -16.79 -20.49 -14.80
C LYS A 59 -15.93 -19.27 -14.51
N ILE A 60 -14.77 -19.45 -13.89
CA ILE A 60 -13.82 -18.36 -13.62
C ILE A 60 -13.32 -17.77 -14.94
N LEU A 61 -12.99 -18.61 -15.92
CA LEU A 61 -12.59 -18.17 -17.26
C LEU A 61 -13.72 -17.40 -17.95
N ALA A 62 -14.95 -17.93 -17.93
CA ALA A 62 -16.11 -17.23 -18.52
C ALA A 62 -16.36 -15.85 -17.87
N LEU A 63 -16.17 -15.71 -16.56
CA LEU A 63 -16.30 -14.42 -15.87
C LEU A 63 -15.22 -13.42 -16.28
N ARG A 64 -14.01 -13.89 -16.56
CA ARG A 64 -12.90 -13.05 -17.06
C ARG A 64 -13.13 -12.64 -18.51
N GLU A 65 -13.52 -13.58 -19.37
CA GLU A 65 -13.81 -13.33 -20.78
C GLU A 65 -14.98 -12.35 -20.97
N SER A 66 -16.01 -12.47 -20.14
CA SER A 66 -17.15 -11.53 -20.11
C SER A 66 -16.86 -10.20 -19.40
N GLN A 67 -15.64 -9.99 -18.91
CA GLN A 67 -15.19 -8.79 -18.18
C GLN A 67 -16.01 -8.46 -16.92
N VAL A 68 -16.73 -9.44 -16.37
CA VAL A 68 -17.41 -9.31 -15.07
C VAL A 68 -16.38 -9.25 -13.94
N VAL A 69 -15.28 -9.99 -14.09
CA VAL A 69 -14.10 -9.93 -13.21
C VAL A 69 -12.90 -9.51 -14.04
N SER A 70 -12.09 -8.59 -13.51
CA SER A 70 -10.82 -8.21 -14.12
C SER A 70 -9.71 -8.16 -13.08
N ASP A 71 -8.54 -8.65 -13.49
CA ASP A 71 -7.30 -8.60 -12.70
C ASP A 71 -6.45 -7.38 -13.07
N THR A 72 -6.86 -6.64 -14.10
CA THR A 72 -6.25 -5.38 -14.53
C THR A 72 -7.31 -4.30 -14.76
N PRO A 73 -7.01 -3.01 -14.49
CA PRO A 73 -7.94 -1.94 -14.81
C PRO A 73 -8.23 -1.90 -16.32
N LEU A 74 -9.50 -1.90 -16.70
CA LEU A 74 -9.91 -1.87 -18.12
C LEU A 74 -9.60 -0.53 -18.80
N ASN A 75 -9.77 0.57 -18.07
CA ASN A 75 -9.48 1.92 -18.53
C ASN A 75 -8.63 2.65 -17.48
N PRO A 76 -7.33 2.34 -17.37
CA PRO A 76 -6.47 3.00 -16.41
C PRO A 76 -6.36 4.50 -16.75
N PRO A 77 -6.43 5.40 -15.75
CA PRO A 77 -6.21 6.81 -16.00
C PRO A 77 -4.78 7.01 -16.53
N LYS A 78 -4.62 7.88 -17.54
CA LYS A 78 -3.30 8.31 -17.98
C LYS A 78 -2.65 9.15 -16.87
N LEU A 79 -1.77 8.53 -16.09
CA LEU A 79 -0.97 9.22 -15.09
C LEU A 79 -0.04 10.19 -15.82
N ARG A 80 -0.19 11.49 -15.54
CA ARG A 80 0.77 12.51 -15.98
C ARG A 80 1.68 12.84 -14.80
N PRO A 81 3.00 12.96 -15.01
CA PRO A 81 3.88 13.48 -13.98
C PRO A 81 3.33 14.81 -13.46
N ILE A 82 3.22 14.93 -12.13
CA ILE A 82 2.83 16.17 -11.50
C ILE A 82 4.08 17.05 -11.43
N ASP A 83 3.99 18.24 -12.02
CA ASP A 83 5.03 19.26 -11.89
C ASP A 83 4.94 19.92 -10.52
N ILE A 84 5.76 19.44 -9.57
CA ILE A 84 5.76 19.91 -8.19
C ILE A 84 6.21 21.37 -8.11
N ASP A 85 7.17 21.80 -8.94
CA ASP A 85 7.65 23.18 -8.97
C ASP A 85 6.55 24.13 -9.45
N ALA A 86 5.78 23.73 -10.46
CA ALA A 86 4.61 24.49 -10.89
C ALA A 86 3.53 24.61 -9.80
N LEU A 87 3.34 23.57 -8.96
CA LEU A 87 2.41 23.65 -7.83
C LEU A 87 2.90 24.58 -6.72
N VAL A 88 4.21 24.66 -6.48
CA VAL A 88 4.81 25.65 -5.55
C VAL A 88 4.63 27.07 -6.10
N ALA A 89 4.94 27.28 -7.38
CA ALA A 89 4.80 28.59 -8.02
C ALA A 89 3.35 29.11 -8.01
N ARG A 90 2.36 28.21 -8.10
CA ARG A 90 0.93 28.54 -8.02
C ARG A 90 0.42 28.72 -6.58
N GLY A 91 1.24 28.45 -5.56
CA GLY A 91 0.85 28.50 -4.16
C GLY A 91 -0.07 27.36 -3.70
N THR A 92 -0.28 26.32 -4.51
CA THR A 92 -1.08 25.14 -4.15
C THR A 92 -0.41 24.34 -3.03
N ILE A 93 0.92 24.31 -3.03
CA ILE A 93 1.75 23.74 -1.96
C ILE A 93 2.81 24.77 -1.57
N ARG A 94 3.17 24.82 -0.28
CA ARG A 94 4.14 25.80 0.22
C ARG A 94 5.57 25.46 -0.18
N SER A 95 5.95 24.20 -0.06
CA SER A 95 7.28 23.67 -0.33
C SER A 95 7.22 22.14 -0.35
N HIS A 96 8.24 21.50 -0.92
CA HIS A 96 8.42 20.06 -0.82
C HIS A 96 9.83 19.73 -0.35
N ASP A 97 9.99 18.63 0.38
CA ASP A 97 11.28 18.14 0.82
C ASP A 97 11.94 17.32 -0.30
N LYS A 98 13.11 17.78 -0.77
CA LYS A 98 13.87 17.13 -1.83
C LYS A 98 14.56 15.83 -1.36
N ARG A 99 14.74 15.65 -0.05
CA ARG A 99 15.42 14.49 0.56
C ARG A 99 14.47 13.52 1.25
N TYR A 100 13.16 13.68 1.07
CA TYR A 100 12.14 12.85 1.71
C TYR A 100 12.39 11.34 1.53
N ARG A 101 12.87 10.93 0.36
CA ARG A 101 13.14 9.52 0.03
C ARG A 101 14.36 8.96 0.78
N GLU A 102 15.38 9.78 1.00
CA GLU A 102 16.59 9.41 1.73
C GLU A 102 16.27 9.24 3.22
N ALA A 103 15.59 10.22 3.81
CA ALA A 103 15.20 10.22 5.22
C ALA A 103 14.29 9.03 5.59
N SER A 104 13.36 8.66 4.71
CA SER A 104 12.50 7.48 4.91
C SER A 104 13.26 6.15 4.81
N SER A 105 14.32 6.11 3.99
CA SER A 105 15.17 4.93 3.83
C SER A 105 16.11 4.75 5.03
N GLU A 106 16.66 5.82 5.60
CA GLU A 106 17.51 5.73 6.81
C GLU A 106 16.72 5.27 8.05
N PHE A 107 15.46 5.68 8.18
CA PHE A 107 14.57 5.20 9.24
C PHE A 107 14.39 3.67 9.21
N ARG A 108 14.38 3.06 8.01
CA ARG A 108 14.31 1.60 7.82
C ARG A 108 15.49 0.90 8.48
N SER A 109 16.72 1.38 8.26
CA SER A 109 17.93 0.78 8.82
C SER A 109 17.94 0.84 10.34
N ASN A 110 17.57 1.97 10.92
CA ASN A 110 17.57 2.15 12.38
C ASN A 110 16.46 1.38 13.11
N THR A 111 15.34 1.11 12.43
CA THR A 111 14.21 0.37 13.02
C THR A 111 14.45 -1.14 12.97
N LEU A 112 14.96 -1.67 11.86
CA LEU A 112 15.34 -3.09 11.73
C LEU A 112 16.45 -3.48 12.73
N VAL A 113 17.42 -2.61 12.97
CA VAL A 113 18.48 -2.85 13.98
C VAL A 113 17.91 -2.93 15.39
N LYS A 114 16.86 -2.17 15.72
CA LYS A 114 16.23 -2.23 17.05
C LYS A 114 15.40 -3.50 17.27
N GLU A 115 14.76 -4.02 16.23
CA GLU A 115 13.97 -5.27 16.32
C GLU A 115 14.84 -6.54 16.38
N ILE A 116 16.07 -6.52 15.85
CA ILE A 116 17.00 -7.67 15.90
C ILE A 116 17.77 -7.74 17.23
N THR A 117 17.84 -6.63 17.97
CA THR A 117 18.67 -6.51 19.19
C THR A 117 17.83 -6.46 20.48
N SER A 118 16.52 -6.76 20.43
CA SER A 118 15.61 -6.81 21.59
C SER A 118 14.99 -8.19 21.79
#